data_AF-A0A1X4Y028-F1
#
_entry.id   AF-A0A1X4Y028-F1
#
_cell.length_a   1.000
_cell.length_b   1.000
_cell.length_c   1.000
_cell.angle_alpha   90.00
_cell.angle_beta   90.00
_cell.angle_gamma   90.00
#
_symmetry.space_group_name_H-M   'P 1'
#
loop_
_entity.id
_entity.type
_entity.pdbx_description
1 polymer ?
#
loop_
_entity_poly.entity_id
_entity_poly.type
_entity_poly.pdbx_seq_one_letter_code
_entity_poly.pdbx_strand_id
1 'polypeptide(L)'
;MNRPECEEALKNALLKLDVDLSNTDFLITHMHADHSGLIGKLSTPQSTVYCTQEDAPYILGTNWDEFWLQEAQYAKKYGFPINALSNAIQKHPGYKYAFKGKLSAKVKFVEDGEVLNYDGFAFQCIKTPGHTKGIVCLYEPNLKLFFSSDHVLKDITPNISAAYENENPLKQYLDSLDKVYNLNVKTVLPGHRRIFYNLQKRIDELKEHHKDRLNEILSLIDPKIPKSPYEIASKMHWDIKYKNWEDFPIAQKWFAHSEAIAHLLYLVELHKAKIATLNDTYCFLKT
;
A
#
# COMPACT_ATOMS: atom_id res chain seq x y z
N MET A 1 2.42 -13.74 0.00
CA MET A 1 1.22 -13.90 0.86
C MET A 1 1.38 -15.14 1.72
N ASN A 2 0.75 -15.21 2.90
CA ASN A 2 0.76 -16.43 3.74
C ASN A 2 -0.09 -17.55 3.13
N ARG A 3 0.45 -18.20 2.12
CA ARG A 3 -0.18 -19.28 1.36
C ARG A 3 0.81 -20.43 1.20
N PRO A 4 0.37 -21.70 1.26
CA PRO A 4 1.25 -22.84 1.06
C PRO A 4 2.04 -22.75 -0.26
N GLU A 5 1.39 -22.33 -1.36
CA GLU A 5 2.03 -22.26 -2.67
C GLU A 5 3.11 -21.16 -2.72
N CYS A 6 2.89 -20.04 -2.01
CA CYS A 6 3.90 -18.98 -1.89
C CYS A 6 5.07 -19.41 -1.00
N GLU A 7 4.78 -20.11 0.09
CA GLU A 7 5.79 -20.64 1.00
C GLU A 7 6.71 -21.64 0.29
N GLU A 8 6.10 -22.59 -0.43
CA GLU A 8 6.84 -23.59 -1.19
C GLU A 8 7.72 -22.94 -2.27
N ALA A 9 7.15 -22.02 -3.06
CA ALA A 9 7.90 -21.31 -4.09
C ALA A 9 9.10 -20.54 -3.51
N LEU A 10 8.92 -19.84 -2.40
CA LEU A 10 9.98 -19.06 -1.76
C LEU A 10 11.04 -19.97 -1.14
N LYS A 11 10.65 -21.02 -0.41
CA LYS A 11 11.60 -21.99 0.16
C LYS A 11 12.43 -22.67 -0.95
N ASN A 12 11.79 -23.05 -2.05
CA ASN A 12 12.50 -23.62 -3.20
C ASN A 12 13.49 -22.63 -3.84
N ALA A 13 13.16 -21.33 -3.90
CA ALA A 13 14.08 -20.31 -4.39
C ALA A 13 15.28 -20.11 -3.45
N LEU A 14 15.03 -20.04 -2.14
CA LEU A 14 16.07 -19.91 -1.12
C LEU A 14 17.02 -21.13 -1.12
N LEU A 15 16.47 -22.34 -1.26
CA LEU A 15 17.27 -23.57 -1.39
C LEU A 15 18.15 -23.56 -2.65
N LYS A 16 17.63 -23.08 -3.78
CA LYS A 16 18.42 -22.96 -5.03
C LYS A 16 19.56 -21.95 -4.93
N LEU A 17 19.43 -20.97 -4.04
CA LEU A 17 20.43 -19.94 -3.78
C LEU A 17 21.35 -20.31 -2.61
N ASP A 18 21.20 -21.51 -2.04
CA ASP A 18 21.96 -22.00 -0.88
C ASP A 18 21.88 -21.06 0.34
N VAL A 19 20.69 -20.47 0.56
CA VAL A 19 20.45 -19.55 1.69
C VAL A 19 20.21 -20.33 2.98
N ASP A 20 21.06 -20.11 3.97
CA ASP A 20 20.88 -20.61 5.33
C ASP A 20 19.99 -19.65 6.15
N LEU A 21 18.75 -20.08 6.40
CA LEU A 21 17.78 -19.32 7.20
C LEU A 21 18.21 -19.09 8.66
N SER A 22 19.13 -19.89 9.19
CA SER A 22 19.67 -19.69 10.54
C SER A 22 20.64 -18.50 10.63
N ASN A 23 21.13 -18.03 9.48
CA ASN A 23 22.01 -16.87 9.32
C ASN A 23 21.43 -15.86 8.31
N THR A 24 20.10 -15.72 8.28
CA THR A 24 19.40 -14.79 7.38
C THR A 24 18.61 -13.76 8.18
N ASP A 25 18.85 -12.50 7.85
CA ASP A 25 18.02 -11.37 8.26
C ASP A 25 16.98 -11.05 7.18
N PHE A 26 15.89 -10.39 7.58
CA PHE A 26 14.79 -10.03 6.70
C PHE A 26 14.51 -8.55 6.79
N LEU A 27 14.33 -7.89 5.64
CA LEU A 27 13.69 -6.58 5.59
C LEU A 27 12.29 -6.73 5.01
N ILE A 28 11.29 -6.30 5.77
CA ILE A 28 9.90 -6.26 5.32
C ILE A 28 9.60 -4.83 4.91
N THR A 29 9.34 -4.63 3.62
CA THR A 29 9.16 -3.29 3.03
C THR A 29 7.92 -2.58 3.58
N HIS A 30 6.83 -3.32 3.81
CA HIS A 30 5.60 -2.81 4.40
C HIS A 30 4.68 -3.93 4.90
N MET A 31 3.62 -3.54 5.60
CA MET A 31 2.73 -4.45 6.32
C MET A 31 1.89 -5.41 5.47
N HIS A 32 1.69 -5.16 4.16
CA HIS A 32 0.74 -5.95 3.37
C HIS A 32 1.10 -7.44 3.33
N ALA A 33 0.07 -8.28 3.35
CA ALA A 33 0.19 -9.72 3.56
C ALA A 33 1.06 -10.42 2.51
N ASP A 34 1.14 -9.88 1.29
CA ASP A 34 2.00 -10.36 0.23
C ASP A 34 3.49 -10.16 0.50
N HIS A 35 3.85 -9.14 1.28
CA HIS A 35 5.23 -8.80 1.68
C HIS A 35 5.59 -9.35 3.06
N SER A 36 4.66 -9.30 4.02
CA SER A 36 4.91 -9.65 5.42
C SER A 36 4.44 -11.06 5.81
N GLY A 37 3.48 -11.64 5.07
CA GLY A 37 2.66 -12.75 5.58
C GLY A 37 3.42 -14.05 5.89
N LEU A 38 4.59 -14.27 5.29
CA LEU A 38 5.40 -15.46 5.54
C LEU A 38 6.47 -15.27 6.62
N ILE A 39 6.63 -14.08 7.19
CA ILE A 39 7.76 -13.78 8.07
C ILE A 39 7.83 -14.74 9.27
N GLY A 40 6.70 -15.03 9.90
CA GLY A 40 6.65 -15.97 11.03
C GLY A 40 6.93 -17.44 10.69
N LYS A 41 7.04 -17.79 9.40
CA LYS A 41 7.44 -19.14 8.95
C LYS A 41 8.89 -19.22 8.49
N LEU A 42 9.50 -18.08 8.16
CA LEU A 42 10.84 -18.01 7.58
C LEU A 42 11.87 -17.55 8.60
N SER A 43 11.52 -16.58 9.44
CA SER A 43 12.43 -16.05 10.44
C SER A 43 12.73 -17.07 11.53
N THR A 44 13.97 -17.10 11.98
CA THR A 44 14.41 -17.91 13.13
C THR A 44 14.65 -17.00 14.35
N PRO A 45 14.83 -17.56 15.56
CA PRO A 45 15.27 -16.77 16.72
C PRO A 45 16.63 -16.06 16.52
N GLN A 46 17.44 -16.50 15.56
CA GLN A 46 18.72 -15.90 15.20
C GLN A 46 18.56 -14.71 14.24
N SER A 47 17.49 -14.72 13.44
CA SER A 47 17.18 -13.64 12.49
C SER A 47 16.92 -12.31 13.18
N THR A 48 17.29 -11.24 12.47
CA THR A 48 16.78 -9.89 12.66
C THR A 48 15.75 -9.57 11.58
N VAL A 49 14.59 -9.08 11.97
CA VAL A 49 13.56 -8.56 11.09
C VAL A 49 13.57 -7.03 11.16
N TYR A 50 13.96 -6.41 10.06
CA TYR A 50 13.93 -4.98 9.83
C TYR A 50 12.56 -4.59 9.26
N CYS A 51 11.94 -3.58 9.86
CA CYS A 51 10.73 -2.95 9.35
C CYS A 51 10.67 -1.51 9.86
N THR A 52 9.72 -0.73 9.39
CA THR A 52 9.47 0.60 9.96
C THR A 52 8.62 0.49 11.23
N GLN A 53 8.74 1.46 12.14
CA GLN A 53 7.96 1.48 13.38
C GLN A 53 6.45 1.56 13.09
N GLU A 54 6.08 2.28 12.03
CA GLU A 54 4.71 2.54 11.59
C GLU A 54 3.96 1.26 11.20
N ASP A 55 4.64 0.32 10.51
CA ASP A 55 4.04 -0.94 10.05
C ASP A 55 4.33 -2.12 11.00
N ALA A 56 5.20 -1.94 12.00
CA ALA A 56 5.62 -2.98 12.93
C ALA A 56 4.46 -3.71 13.65
N PRO A 57 3.42 -3.04 14.19
CA PRO A 57 2.34 -3.74 14.90
C PRO A 57 1.61 -4.80 14.04
N TYR A 58 1.60 -4.61 12.72
CA TYR A 58 0.95 -5.51 11.77
C TYR A 58 1.90 -6.62 11.30
N ILE A 59 3.16 -6.27 11.03
CA ILE A 59 4.20 -7.23 10.66
C ILE A 59 4.47 -8.22 11.80
N LEU A 60 4.37 -7.76 13.05
CA LEU A 60 4.53 -8.59 14.25
C LEU A 60 3.26 -9.36 14.65
N GLY A 61 2.15 -9.15 13.93
CA GLY A 61 0.90 -9.87 14.15
C GLY A 61 0.14 -9.47 15.41
N THR A 62 0.45 -8.32 16.02
CA THR A 62 -0.08 -7.95 17.34
C THR A 62 -1.30 -7.03 17.30
N ASN A 63 -1.60 -6.36 16.18
CA ASN A 63 -2.65 -5.33 16.15
C ASN A 63 -3.71 -5.47 15.04
N TRP A 64 -3.90 -6.66 14.48
CA TRP A 64 -4.84 -6.84 13.37
C TRP A 64 -6.31 -6.61 13.73
N ASP A 65 -6.76 -7.04 14.90
CA ASP A 65 -8.17 -6.91 15.26
C ASP A 65 -8.58 -5.44 15.44
N GLU A 66 -7.72 -4.65 16.09
CA GLU A 66 -7.92 -3.19 16.21
C GLU A 66 -7.85 -2.51 14.83
N PHE A 67 -6.87 -2.88 14.00
CA PHE A 67 -6.73 -2.38 12.63
C PHE A 67 -8.02 -2.56 11.83
N TRP A 68 -8.55 -3.79 11.77
CA TRP A 68 -9.74 -4.09 10.98
C TRP A 68 -11.01 -3.45 11.55
N LEU A 69 -11.07 -3.25 12.86
CA LEU A 69 -12.17 -2.52 13.50
C LEU A 69 -12.15 -1.02 13.11
N GLN A 70 -10.98 -0.37 13.16
CA GLN A 70 -10.82 1.02 12.78
C GLN A 70 -11.12 1.22 11.29
N GLU A 71 -10.56 0.36 10.44
CA GLU A 71 -10.84 0.29 9.00
C GLU A 71 -12.35 0.17 8.70
N ALA A 72 -13.06 -0.71 9.42
CA ALA A 72 -14.50 -0.89 9.25
C ALA A 72 -15.29 0.37 9.62
N GLN A 73 -14.91 1.03 10.71
CA GLN A 73 -15.55 2.26 11.17
C GLN A 73 -15.30 3.40 10.19
N TYR A 74 -14.06 3.54 9.71
CA TYR A 74 -13.68 4.52 8.71
C TYR A 74 -14.44 4.28 7.40
N ALA A 75 -14.41 3.06 6.86
CA ALA A 75 -15.12 2.72 5.64
C ALA A 75 -16.63 3.01 5.74
N LYS A 76 -17.26 2.65 6.87
CA LYS A 76 -18.66 2.98 7.16
C LYS A 76 -18.92 4.49 7.11
N LYS A 77 -18.07 5.28 7.79
CA LYS A 77 -18.19 6.74 7.86
C LYS A 77 -18.12 7.39 6.49
N TYR A 78 -17.37 6.79 5.56
CA TYR A 78 -17.26 7.23 4.17
C TYR A 78 -18.20 6.48 3.22
N GLY A 79 -19.28 5.89 3.74
CA GLY A 79 -20.41 5.42 2.94
C GLY A 79 -20.30 3.99 2.41
N PHE A 80 -19.34 3.19 2.88
CA PHE A 80 -19.31 1.76 2.53
C PHE A 80 -20.55 1.04 3.13
N PRO A 81 -21.25 0.16 2.38
CA PRO A 81 -22.47 -0.47 2.86
C PRO A 81 -22.27 -1.31 4.12
N ILE A 82 -23.00 -0.96 5.20
CA ILE A 82 -22.85 -1.59 6.51
C ILE A 82 -23.08 -3.10 6.50
N ASN A 83 -24.05 -3.56 5.71
CA ASN A 83 -24.37 -4.98 5.54
C ASN A 83 -23.28 -5.76 4.78
N ALA A 84 -22.36 -5.08 4.12
CA ALA A 84 -21.28 -5.68 3.35
C ALA A 84 -19.91 -5.63 4.05
N LEU A 85 -19.72 -4.80 5.09
CA LEU A 85 -18.43 -4.60 5.78
C LEU A 85 -17.77 -5.92 6.23
N SER A 86 -18.50 -6.75 6.96
CA SER A 86 -17.96 -8.02 7.49
C SER A 86 -17.49 -8.95 6.37
N ASN A 87 -18.29 -9.08 5.30
CA ASN A 87 -17.95 -9.87 4.12
C ASN A 87 -16.77 -9.27 3.35
N ALA A 88 -16.66 -7.94 3.28
CA ALA A 88 -15.53 -7.25 2.66
C ALA A 88 -14.22 -7.57 3.38
N ILE A 89 -14.19 -7.43 4.71
CA ILE A 89 -13.02 -7.72 5.56
C ILE A 89 -12.63 -9.19 5.45
N GLN A 90 -13.58 -10.12 5.61
CA GLN A 90 -13.29 -11.55 5.54
C GLN A 90 -12.71 -11.99 4.19
N LYS A 91 -13.08 -11.30 3.10
CA LYS A 91 -12.56 -11.56 1.75
C LYS A 91 -11.33 -10.71 1.40
N HIS A 92 -10.95 -9.75 2.23
CA HIS A 92 -9.80 -8.90 1.98
C HIS A 92 -8.50 -9.73 2.06
N PRO A 93 -7.63 -9.71 1.04
CA PRO A 93 -6.39 -10.48 1.04
C PRO A 93 -5.50 -10.18 2.25
N GLY A 94 -5.42 -8.90 2.65
CA GLY A 94 -4.72 -8.46 3.86
C GLY A 94 -5.26 -9.09 5.14
N TYR A 95 -6.57 -9.35 5.27
CA TYR A 95 -7.15 -10.04 6.43
C TYR A 95 -6.89 -11.54 6.38
N LYS A 96 -7.11 -12.13 5.19
CA LYS A 96 -7.10 -13.58 4.98
C LYS A 96 -5.69 -14.19 5.05
N TYR A 97 -4.69 -13.46 4.56
CA TYR A 97 -3.33 -13.96 4.39
C TYR A 97 -2.29 -13.23 5.25
N ALA A 98 -2.73 -12.38 6.19
CA ALA A 98 -1.84 -11.77 7.17
C ALA A 98 -1.15 -12.83 8.03
N PHE A 99 0.03 -12.48 8.53
CA PHE A 99 0.64 -13.20 9.63
C PHE A 99 -0.12 -12.89 10.93
N LYS A 100 -0.61 -13.94 11.60
CA LYS A 100 -1.28 -13.85 12.90
C LYS A 100 -0.54 -14.76 13.86
N GLY A 101 0.29 -14.20 14.72
CA GLY A 101 1.13 -14.97 15.63
C GLY A 101 2.17 -14.10 16.31
N LYS A 102 3.03 -14.76 17.10
CA LYS A 102 4.16 -14.10 17.75
C LYS A 102 5.42 -14.39 16.97
N LEU A 103 6.12 -13.33 16.56
CA LEU A 103 7.44 -13.46 15.96
C LEU A 103 8.48 -13.79 17.04
N SER A 104 9.36 -14.76 16.78
CA SER A 104 10.45 -15.14 17.68
C SER A 104 11.77 -14.41 17.37
N ALA A 105 11.87 -13.83 16.17
CA ALA A 105 13.03 -13.06 15.72
C ALA A 105 13.17 -11.72 16.44
N LYS A 106 14.39 -11.17 16.43
CA LYS A 106 14.64 -9.80 16.90
C LYS A 106 14.04 -8.83 15.90
N VAL A 107 13.48 -7.73 16.39
CA VAL A 107 12.92 -6.67 15.54
C VAL A 107 13.81 -5.44 15.65
N LYS A 108 14.16 -4.85 14.51
CA LYS A 108 14.84 -3.56 14.44
C LYS A 108 14.04 -2.61 13.55
N PHE A 109 13.92 -1.37 14.00
CA PHE A 109 13.27 -0.34 13.21
C PHE A 109 14.28 0.34 12.32
N VAL A 110 13.91 0.50 11.04
CA VAL A 110 14.71 1.25 10.08
C VAL A 110 14.21 2.68 9.95
N GLU A 111 15.15 3.61 9.91
CA GLU A 111 14.87 5.02 9.71
C GLU A 111 15.13 5.49 8.27
N ASP A 112 14.54 6.63 7.93
CA ASP A 112 14.77 7.24 6.63
C ASP A 112 16.24 7.69 6.49
N GLY A 113 16.89 7.28 5.40
CA GLY A 113 18.30 7.54 5.15
C GLY A 113 19.28 6.60 5.88
N GLU A 114 18.79 5.67 6.71
CA GLU A 114 19.64 4.63 7.29
C GLU A 114 20.28 3.76 6.20
N VAL A 115 21.52 3.31 6.42
CA VAL A 115 22.23 2.44 5.49
C VAL A 115 22.44 1.07 6.09
N LEU A 116 21.87 0.05 5.47
CA LEU A 116 22.05 -1.35 5.82
C LEU A 116 23.17 -1.94 4.96
N ASN A 117 24.21 -2.46 5.62
CA ASN A 117 25.37 -3.04 4.95
C ASN A 117 25.29 -4.57 4.99
N TYR A 118 25.27 -5.19 3.81
CA TYR A 118 25.23 -6.66 3.63
C TYR A 118 26.12 -7.07 2.46
N ASP A 119 27.11 -7.93 2.68
CA ASP A 119 27.94 -8.57 1.64
C ASP A 119 28.36 -7.66 0.47
N GLY A 120 28.89 -6.48 0.80
CA GLY A 120 29.39 -5.51 -0.18
C GLY A 120 28.33 -4.59 -0.79
N PHE A 121 27.06 -4.73 -0.41
CA PHE A 121 25.98 -3.80 -0.74
C PHE A 121 25.75 -2.81 0.41
N ALA A 122 25.47 -1.56 0.04
CA ALA A 122 25.06 -0.51 0.97
C ALA A 122 23.66 -0.05 0.59
N PHE A 123 22.64 -0.63 1.23
CA PHE A 123 21.24 -0.32 0.96
C PHE A 123 20.79 0.89 1.79
N GLN A 124 20.59 2.02 1.14
CA GLN A 124 19.94 3.18 1.74
C GLN A 124 18.44 2.92 1.84
N CYS A 125 17.92 2.95 3.07
CA CYS A 125 16.50 2.92 3.38
C CYS A 125 15.86 4.26 3.02
N ILE A 126 14.78 4.23 2.25
CA ILE A 126 14.03 5.43 1.85
C ILE A 126 12.56 5.22 2.20
N LYS A 127 12.08 5.89 3.25
CA LYS A 127 10.64 5.88 3.60
C LYS A 127 9.87 6.64 2.51
N THR A 128 8.81 6.03 1.98
CA THR A 128 8.01 6.57 0.86
C THR A 128 6.50 6.47 1.15
N PRO A 129 6.01 7.10 2.24
CA PRO A 129 4.64 6.94 2.70
C PRO A 129 3.60 7.30 1.63
N GLY A 130 2.45 6.63 1.68
CA GLY A 130 1.31 6.87 0.81
C GLY A 130 0.59 5.58 0.44
N HIS A 131 1.34 4.55 0.00
CA HIS A 131 0.79 3.20 -0.19
C HIS A 131 0.46 2.52 1.15
N THR A 132 1.42 2.56 2.07
CA THR A 132 1.20 2.40 3.52
C THR A 132 1.94 3.51 4.24
N LYS A 133 1.72 3.66 5.56
CA LYS A 133 2.47 4.64 6.36
C LYS A 133 3.94 4.24 6.48
N GLY A 134 4.20 2.95 6.66
CA GLY A 134 5.53 2.43 6.93
C GLY A 134 6.28 1.87 5.71
N ILE A 135 5.84 2.12 4.48
CA ILE A 135 6.55 1.59 3.32
C ILE A 135 7.97 2.15 3.21
N VAL A 136 8.94 1.25 3.05
CA VAL A 136 10.35 1.56 2.82
C VAL A 136 10.84 0.92 1.51
N CYS A 137 11.52 1.74 0.70
CA CYS A 137 12.27 1.32 -0.48
C CYS A 137 13.76 1.18 -0.13
N LEU A 138 14.50 0.41 -0.93
CA LEU A 138 15.97 0.31 -0.81
C LEU A 138 16.66 0.84 -2.06
N TYR A 139 17.65 1.70 -1.88
CA TYR A 139 18.51 2.16 -2.96
C TYR A 139 19.96 1.72 -2.72
N GLU A 140 20.55 1.04 -3.71
CA GLU A 140 21.96 0.68 -3.70
C GLU A 140 22.69 1.53 -4.77
N PRO A 141 23.55 2.48 -4.35
CA PRO A 141 24.08 3.51 -5.24
C PRO A 141 25.19 3.00 -6.18
N ASN A 142 25.96 1.98 -5.80
CA ASN A 142 27.12 1.53 -6.60
C ASN A 142 26.67 0.85 -7.90
N LEU A 143 25.65 -0.01 -7.79
CA LEU A 143 25.02 -0.73 -8.91
C LEU A 143 23.80 0.02 -9.45
N LYS A 144 23.40 1.12 -8.81
CA LYS A 144 22.25 1.95 -9.17
C LYS A 144 20.95 1.14 -9.20
N LEU A 145 20.77 0.28 -8.20
CA LEU A 145 19.60 -0.57 -8.04
C LEU A 145 18.60 0.12 -7.12
N PHE A 146 17.33 0.12 -7.50
CA PHE A 146 16.25 0.63 -6.67
C PHE A 146 15.18 -0.43 -6.47
N PHE A 147 15.10 -0.97 -5.26
CA PHE A 147 14.02 -1.86 -4.83
C PHE A 147 12.84 -1.00 -4.43
N SER A 148 11.94 -0.74 -5.38
CA SER A 148 10.87 0.23 -5.24
C SER A 148 9.65 -0.30 -4.50
N SER A 149 9.64 -1.57 -4.07
CA SER A 149 8.50 -2.20 -3.40
C SER A 149 7.21 -1.91 -4.18
N ASP A 150 6.14 -1.54 -3.49
CA ASP A 150 4.86 -1.11 -4.05
C ASP A 150 4.75 0.43 -4.15
N HIS A 151 5.88 1.17 -4.09
CA HIS A 151 5.91 2.62 -4.32
C HIS A 151 5.88 2.96 -5.81
N VAL A 152 6.73 2.29 -6.61
CA VAL A 152 6.76 2.47 -8.08
C VAL A 152 6.69 1.10 -8.75
N LEU A 153 5.57 0.84 -9.42
CA LEU A 153 5.29 -0.39 -10.16
C LEU A 153 5.23 -0.12 -11.66
N LYS A 154 5.71 -1.05 -12.49
CA LYS A 154 5.81 -0.84 -13.95
C LYS A 154 4.47 -0.86 -14.66
N ASP A 155 3.73 -1.96 -14.51
CA ASP A 155 2.60 -2.30 -15.37
C ASP A 155 1.24 -1.90 -14.75
N ILE A 156 1.23 -1.50 -13.49
CA ILE A 156 0.04 -1.12 -12.72
C ILE A 156 0.34 0.11 -11.87
N THR A 157 -0.70 0.76 -11.37
CA THR A 157 -0.60 1.77 -10.31
C THR A 157 -0.67 1.07 -8.96
N PRO A 158 0.12 1.49 -7.97
CA PRO A 158 -0.08 1.00 -6.61
C PRO A 158 -1.37 1.57 -6.04
N ASN A 159 -2.07 0.77 -5.25
CA ASN A 159 -3.30 1.21 -4.60
C ASN A 159 -2.98 2.24 -3.50
N ILE A 160 -3.59 3.42 -3.55
CA ILE A 160 -3.44 4.47 -2.54
C ILE A 160 -4.73 4.57 -1.74
N SER A 161 -4.79 3.91 -0.59
CA SER A 161 -6.00 3.84 0.24
C SER A 161 -5.96 4.82 1.40
N ALA A 162 -7.06 5.52 1.64
CA ALA A 162 -7.29 6.18 2.92
C ALA A 162 -8.00 5.21 3.89
N ALA A 163 -7.42 5.11 5.08
CA ALA A 163 -7.72 4.12 6.11
C ALA A 163 -7.93 4.75 7.50
N TYR A 164 -7.44 5.98 7.68
CA TYR A 164 -7.39 6.66 8.98
C TYR A 164 -7.84 8.11 8.88
N GLU A 165 -8.34 8.64 9.98
CA GLU A 165 -8.67 10.06 10.12
C GLU A 165 -7.40 10.91 10.06
N ASN A 166 -7.54 12.14 9.54
CA ASN A 166 -6.47 13.15 9.46
C ASN A 166 -5.25 12.75 8.61
N GLU A 167 -5.39 11.83 7.68
CA GLU A 167 -4.34 11.47 6.73
C GLU A 167 -4.67 11.88 5.30
N ASN A 168 -3.62 12.15 4.52
CA ASN A 168 -3.73 12.41 3.09
C ASN A 168 -2.74 11.51 2.32
N PRO A 169 -3.06 10.22 2.13
CA PRO A 169 -2.14 9.25 1.57
C PRO A 169 -1.77 9.57 0.11
N LEU A 170 -2.66 10.21 -0.66
CA LEU A 170 -2.33 10.63 -2.02
C LEU A 170 -1.31 11.78 -2.03
N LYS A 171 -1.46 12.77 -1.15
CA LYS A 171 -0.44 13.82 -0.99
C LYS A 171 0.91 13.20 -0.62
N GLN A 172 0.93 12.33 0.39
CA GLN A 172 2.14 11.65 0.85
C GLN A 172 2.78 10.83 -0.27
N TYR A 173 1.98 10.13 -1.06
CA TYR A 173 2.45 9.36 -2.20
C TYR A 173 3.11 10.24 -3.27
N LEU A 174 2.46 11.35 -3.65
CA LEU A 174 2.99 12.30 -4.62
C LEU A 174 4.30 12.94 -4.14
N ASP A 175 4.36 13.36 -2.86
CA ASP A 175 5.59 13.87 -2.24
C ASP A 175 6.69 12.79 -2.23
N SER A 176 6.33 11.53 -1.99
CA SER A 176 7.26 10.39 -2.01
C SER A 176 7.75 10.05 -3.42
N LEU A 177 6.95 10.29 -4.46
CA LEU A 177 7.39 10.20 -5.86
C LEU A 177 8.42 11.29 -6.16
N ASP A 178 8.20 12.52 -5.70
CA ASP A 178 9.16 13.62 -5.84
C ASP A 178 10.50 13.32 -5.14
N LYS A 179 10.43 12.76 -3.93
CA LYS A 179 11.61 12.39 -3.14
C LYS A 179 12.57 11.45 -3.88
N VAL A 180 12.05 10.49 -4.64
CA VAL A 180 12.86 9.48 -5.34
C VAL A 180 13.14 9.82 -6.81
N TYR A 181 12.57 10.90 -7.34
CA TYR A 181 12.63 11.26 -8.77
C TYR A 181 14.06 11.42 -9.29
N ASN A 182 14.93 12.07 -8.51
CA ASN A 182 16.29 12.39 -8.90
C ASN A 182 17.33 11.33 -8.49
N LEU A 183 16.91 10.16 -8.00
CA LEU A 183 17.84 9.08 -7.72
C LEU A 183 18.52 8.62 -9.01
N ASN A 184 19.84 8.41 -8.95
CA ASN A 184 20.62 7.89 -10.07
C ASN A 184 20.42 6.38 -10.17
N VAL A 185 19.30 5.99 -10.78
CA VAL A 185 18.86 4.60 -10.89
C VAL A 185 19.04 4.08 -12.31
N LYS A 186 19.65 2.90 -12.42
CA LYS A 186 19.78 2.15 -13.68
C LYS A 186 18.70 1.08 -13.80
N THR A 187 18.38 0.41 -12.68
CA THR A 187 17.46 -0.72 -12.66
C THR A 187 16.51 -0.59 -11.47
N VAL A 188 15.21 -0.69 -11.73
CA VAL A 188 14.17 -0.71 -10.71
C VAL A 188 13.63 -2.13 -10.54
N LEU A 189 13.63 -2.61 -9.30
CA LEU A 189 13.12 -3.91 -8.86
C LEU A 189 11.82 -3.69 -8.06
N PRO A 190 10.65 -3.70 -8.72
CA PRO A 190 9.37 -3.50 -8.04
C PRO A 190 8.93 -4.74 -7.25
N GLY A 191 8.05 -4.54 -6.27
CA GLY A 191 7.41 -5.62 -5.51
C GLY A 191 6.51 -6.51 -6.37
N HIS A 192 5.98 -5.95 -7.47
CA HIS A 192 5.14 -6.67 -8.43
C HIS A 192 5.61 -6.52 -9.86
N ARG A 193 5.28 -7.55 -10.65
CA ARG A 193 5.46 -7.59 -12.11
C ARG A 193 6.94 -7.63 -12.51
N ARG A 194 7.38 -6.70 -13.36
CA ARG A 194 8.63 -6.81 -14.12
C ARG A 194 9.55 -5.65 -13.80
N ILE A 195 10.85 -5.96 -13.80
CA ILE A 195 11.94 -4.98 -13.77
C ILE A 195 11.79 -3.97 -14.91
N PHE A 196 12.22 -2.73 -14.65
CA PHE A 196 12.27 -1.65 -15.63
C PHE A 196 13.46 -0.72 -15.37
N TYR A 197 13.75 0.17 -16.33
CA TYR A 197 15.04 0.88 -16.40
C TYR A 197 14.92 2.40 -16.49
N ASN A 198 13.70 2.95 -16.43
CA ASN A 198 13.47 4.40 -16.51
C ASN A 198 12.52 4.83 -15.40
N LEU A 199 13.10 5.17 -14.24
CA LEU A 199 12.37 5.56 -13.04
C LEU A 199 11.59 6.87 -13.25
N GLN A 200 12.26 7.90 -13.77
CA GLN A 200 11.69 9.22 -13.98
C GLN A 200 10.45 9.17 -14.87
N LYS A 201 10.57 8.51 -16.03
CA LYS A 201 9.44 8.33 -16.94
C LYS A 201 8.26 7.66 -16.23
N ARG A 202 8.50 6.62 -15.43
CA ARG A 202 7.43 5.92 -14.74
C ARG A 202 6.77 6.80 -13.66
N ILE A 203 7.56 7.61 -12.95
CA ILE A 203 7.02 8.57 -11.98
C ILE A 203 6.13 9.61 -12.67
N ASP A 204 6.56 10.14 -13.82
CA ASP A 204 5.77 11.11 -14.59
C ASP A 204 4.43 10.52 -15.05
N GLU A 205 4.44 9.27 -15.52
CA GLU A 205 3.21 8.53 -15.85
C GLU A 205 2.28 8.33 -14.65
N LEU A 206 2.83 8.03 -13.47
CA LEU A 206 2.06 7.86 -12.23
C LEU A 206 1.42 9.18 -11.78
N LYS A 207 2.17 10.28 -11.84
CA LYS A 207 1.64 11.62 -11.52
C LYS A 207 0.54 12.04 -12.48
N GLU A 208 0.71 11.82 -13.78
CA GLU A 208 -0.32 12.14 -14.76
C GLU A 208 -1.57 11.27 -14.55
N HIS A 209 -1.40 9.98 -14.25
CA HIS A 209 -2.51 9.10 -13.90
C HIS A 209 -3.34 9.66 -12.72
N HIS A 210 -2.69 10.06 -11.62
CA HIS A 210 -3.43 10.62 -10.48
C HIS A 210 -4.07 11.96 -10.79
N LYS A 211 -3.44 12.80 -11.63
CA LYS A 211 -4.06 14.03 -12.13
C LYS A 211 -5.33 13.75 -12.93
N ASP A 212 -5.32 12.75 -13.81
CA ASP A 212 -6.49 12.33 -14.58
C ASP A 212 -7.60 11.76 -13.67
N ARG A 213 -7.24 10.93 -12.68
CA ARG A 213 -8.17 10.44 -11.65
C ARG A 213 -8.82 11.58 -10.86
N LEU A 214 -8.05 12.58 -10.44
CA LEU A 214 -8.56 13.76 -9.73
C LEU A 214 -9.56 14.54 -10.61
N ASN A 215 -9.25 14.72 -11.89
CA ASN A 215 -10.13 15.39 -12.84
C ASN A 215 -11.44 14.62 -13.06
N GLU A 216 -11.36 13.29 -13.18
CA GLU A 216 -12.55 12.43 -13.26
C GLU A 216 -13.42 12.58 -12.02
N ILE A 217 -12.86 12.43 -10.81
CA ILE A 217 -13.62 12.54 -9.56
C ILE A 217 -14.25 13.93 -9.45
N LEU A 218 -13.53 14.99 -9.82
CA LEU A 218 -14.03 16.36 -9.83
C LEU A 218 -15.19 16.58 -10.81
N SER A 219 -15.32 15.74 -11.84
CA SER A 219 -16.48 15.72 -12.75
C SER A 219 -17.67 14.93 -12.18
N LEU A 220 -17.42 14.03 -11.23
CA LEU A 220 -18.44 13.20 -10.59
C LEU A 220 -19.09 13.87 -9.37
N ILE A 221 -18.42 14.83 -8.71
CA ILE A 221 -18.97 15.58 -7.58
C ILE A 221 -19.71 16.85 -8.02
N ASP A 222 -20.78 17.20 -7.30
CA ASP A 222 -21.69 18.30 -7.61
C ASP A 222 -21.56 19.43 -6.54
N PRO A 223 -21.76 20.71 -6.89
CA PRO A 223 -21.69 21.80 -5.91
C PRO A 223 -22.85 21.84 -4.90
N LYS A 224 -23.98 21.18 -5.18
CA LYS A 224 -25.20 21.19 -4.36
C LYS A 224 -25.61 19.81 -3.87
N ILE A 225 -25.30 18.74 -4.61
CA ILE A 225 -25.70 17.37 -4.30
C ILE A 225 -24.50 16.60 -3.72
N PRO A 226 -24.45 16.39 -2.39
CA PRO A 226 -23.34 15.68 -1.76
C PRO A 226 -23.38 14.21 -2.15
N LYS A 227 -22.22 13.62 -2.47
CA LYS A 227 -22.09 12.19 -2.80
C LYS A 227 -21.06 11.52 -1.89
N SER A 228 -21.36 10.31 -1.44
CA SER A 228 -20.41 9.51 -0.67
C SER A 228 -19.28 8.99 -1.57
N PRO A 229 -18.09 8.72 -1.02
CA PRO A 229 -17.01 8.06 -1.75
C PRO A 229 -17.41 6.73 -2.39
N TYR A 230 -18.32 5.96 -1.77
CA TYR A 230 -18.79 4.69 -2.35
C TYR A 230 -19.58 4.92 -3.65
N GLU A 231 -20.48 5.91 -3.65
CA GLU A 231 -21.20 6.32 -4.86
C GLU A 231 -20.27 6.87 -5.94
N ILE A 232 -19.23 7.61 -5.55
CA ILE A 232 -18.23 8.14 -6.49
C ILE A 232 -17.41 7.00 -7.08
N ALA A 233 -16.88 6.10 -6.25
CA ALA A 233 -16.11 4.92 -6.67
C ALA A 233 -16.89 4.06 -7.67
N SER A 234 -18.19 3.85 -7.45
CA SER A 234 -19.05 3.11 -8.38
C SER A 234 -19.21 3.72 -9.77
N LYS A 235 -18.84 5.00 -9.95
CA LYS A 235 -18.94 5.76 -11.21
C LYS A 235 -17.57 6.08 -11.82
N MET A 236 -16.48 5.78 -11.11
CA MET A 236 -15.13 5.90 -11.64
C MET A 236 -14.84 4.78 -12.65
N HIS A 237 -13.95 5.05 -13.61
CA HIS A 237 -13.45 4.02 -14.51
C HIS A 237 -12.41 3.15 -13.78
N TRP A 238 -12.59 1.84 -13.85
CA TRP A 238 -11.68 0.86 -13.26
C TRP A 238 -11.22 -0.13 -14.33
N ASP A 239 -9.91 -0.40 -14.39
CA ASP A 239 -9.37 -1.46 -15.24
C ASP A 239 -9.54 -2.82 -14.56
N ILE A 240 -10.77 -3.34 -14.62
CA ILE A 240 -11.14 -4.63 -14.05
C ILE A 240 -12.03 -5.39 -15.03
N LYS A 241 -12.01 -6.73 -14.93
CA LYS A 241 -12.76 -7.64 -15.82
C LYS A 241 -14.29 -7.42 -15.82
N TYR A 242 -14.83 -6.81 -14.77
CA TYR A 242 -16.28 -6.67 -14.57
C TYR A 242 -16.80 -5.38 -15.18
N LYS A 243 -17.92 -5.46 -15.90
CA LYS A 243 -18.52 -4.30 -16.60
C LYS A 243 -19.33 -3.40 -15.68
N ASN A 244 -19.98 -3.97 -14.67
CA ASN A 244 -20.85 -3.24 -13.75
C ASN A 244 -20.29 -3.28 -12.35
N TRP A 245 -20.49 -2.20 -11.60
CA TRP A 245 -20.11 -2.11 -10.19
C TRP A 245 -20.68 -3.27 -9.38
N GLU A 246 -21.94 -3.66 -9.61
CA GLU A 246 -22.57 -4.73 -8.82
C GLU A 246 -21.85 -6.06 -8.89
N ASP A 247 -21.21 -6.35 -10.02
CA ASP A 247 -20.47 -7.59 -10.26
C ASP A 247 -19.05 -7.57 -9.65
N PHE A 248 -18.57 -6.43 -9.15
CA PHE A 248 -17.24 -6.34 -8.56
C PHE A 248 -17.17 -7.23 -7.30
N PRO A 249 -16.11 -8.04 -7.16
CA PRO A 249 -15.83 -8.72 -5.92
C PRO A 249 -15.80 -7.73 -4.76
N ILE A 250 -16.37 -8.08 -3.62
CA ILE A 250 -16.56 -7.10 -2.53
C ILE A 250 -15.23 -6.50 -2.01
N ALA A 251 -14.14 -7.25 -2.06
CA ALA A 251 -12.81 -6.73 -1.73
C ALA A 251 -12.29 -5.71 -2.78
N GLN A 252 -12.67 -5.85 -4.05
CA GLN A 252 -12.34 -4.86 -5.08
C GLN A 252 -13.17 -3.59 -4.91
N LYS A 253 -14.44 -3.70 -4.50
CA LYS A 253 -15.24 -2.54 -4.09
C LYS A 253 -14.60 -1.80 -2.90
N TRP A 254 -14.01 -2.53 -1.96
CA TRP A 254 -13.27 -1.96 -0.83
C TRP A 254 -12.06 -1.14 -1.30
N PHE A 255 -11.18 -1.70 -2.13
CA PHE A 255 -10.03 -0.96 -2.67
C PHE A 255 -10.44 0.29 -3.44
N ALA A 256 -11.40 0.13 -4.36
CA ALA A 256 -11.93 1.24 -5.16
C ALA A 256 -12.53 2.36 -4.28
N HIS A 257 -13.25 1.99 -3.23
CA HIS A 257 -13.81 2.92 -2.25
C HIS A 257 -12.72 3.67 -1.48
N SER A 258 -11.75 2.96 -0.91
CA SER A 258 -10.66 3.56 -0.15
C SER A 258 -9.77 4.47 -1.01
N GLU A 259 -9.56 4.13 -2.28
CA GLU A 259 -8.84 4.97 -3.23
C GLU A 259 -9.62 6.24 -3.59
N ALA A 260 -10.94 6.14 -3.77
CA ALA A 260 -11.78 7.32 -3.97
C ALA A 260 -11.71 8.28 -2.77
N ILE A 261 -11.68 7.76 -1.53
CA ILE A 261 -11.49 8.59 -0.34
C ILE A 261 -10.15 9.34 -0.41
N ALA A 262 -9.04 8.65 -0.71
CA ALA A 262 -7.71 9.26 -0.79
C ALA A 262 -7.67 10.45 -1.77
N HIS A 263 -8.26 10.29 -2.94
CA HIS A 263 -8.33 11.36 -3.94
C HIS A 263 -9.26 12.50 -3.51
N LEU A 264 -10.39 12.20 -2.87
CA LEU A 264 -11.33 13.20 -2.38
C LEU A 264 -10.73 14.06 -1.26
N LEU A 265 -9.99 13.45 -0.33
CA LEU A 265 -9.26 14.18 0.72
C LEU A 265 -8.20 15.11 0.11
N TYR A 266 -7.49 14.64 -0.92
CA TYR A 266 -6.55 15.49 -1.65
C TYR A 266 -7.23 16.66 -2.36
N LEU A 267 -8.41 16.46 -2.96
CA LEU A 267 -9.20 17.56 -3.53
C LEU A 267 -9.66 18.57 -2.47
N VAL A 268 -9.95 18.12 -1.25
CA VAL A 268 -10.27 19.02 -0.12
C VAL A 268 -9.06 19.86 0.26
N GLU A 269 -7.87 19.27 0.34
CA GLU A 269 -6.63 20.00 0.60
C GLU A 269 -6.34 21.04 -0.50
N LEU A 270 -6.61 20.70 -1.76
CA LEU A 270 -6.50 21.61 -2.89
C LEU A 270 -7.64 22.65 -2.98
N HIS A 271 -8.56 22.68 -2.01
CA HIS A 271 -9.75 23.54 -1.98
C HIS A 271 -10.71 23.39 -3.17
N LYS A 272 -10.67 22.25 -3.87
CA LYS A 272 -11.55 21.92 -5.01
C LYS A 272 -12.79 21.13 -4.61
N ALA A 273 -12.79 20.57 -3.40
CA ALA A 273 -13.93 19.90 -2.80
C ALA A 273 -14.08 20.31 -1.33
N LYS A 274 -15.24 20.04 -0.75
CA LYS A 274 -15.51 20.18 0.67
C LYS A 274 -16.30 18.99 1.20
N ILE A 275 -16.09 18.67 2.48
CA ILE A 275 -16.81 17.60 3.17
C ILE A 275 -18.16 18.14 3.66
N ALA A 276 -19.20 17.34 3.49
CA ALA A 276 -20.52 17.53 4.09
C ALA A 276 -20.94 16.22 4.79
N THR A 277 -21.74 16.33 5.84
CA THR A 277 -22.27 15.17 6.55
C THR A 277 -23.74 14.98 6.20
N LEU A 278 -24.10 13.78 5.73
CA LEU A 278 -25.48 13.38 5.45
C LEU A 278 -25.76 12.03 6.14
N ASN A 279 -26.71 11.99 7.07
CA ASN A 279 -27.08 10.77 7.81
C ASN A 279 -25.84 10.03 8.38
N ASP A 280 -25.00 10.75 9.13
CA ASP A 280 -23.74 10.25 9.72
C ASP A 280 -22.69 9.74 8.70
N THR A 281 -22.88 10.00 7.42
CA THR A 281 -21.94 9.66 6.33
C THR A 281 -21.25 10.92 5.82
N TYR A 282 -19.93 10.85 5.65
CA TYR A 282 -19.14 11.86 4.97
C TYR A 282 -19.32 11.75 3.45
N CYS A 283 -19.81 12.86 2.90
CA CYS A 283 -20.03 13.08 1.49
C CYS A 283 -19.24 14.30 1.02
N PHE A 284 -19.07 14.42 -0.29
CA PHE A 284 -18.25 15.46 -0.89
C PHE A 284 -19.04 16.31 -1.87
N LEU A 285 -18.76 17.60 -1.84
CA LEU A 285 -19.29 18.62 -2.74
C LEU A 285 -18.14 19.29 -3.48
N LYS A 286 -18.40 19.74 -4.71
CA LYS A 286 -17.48 20.60 -5.45
C LYS A 286 -17.47 22.01 -4.83
N THR A 287 -16.30 22.62 -4.74
CA THR A 287 -16.14 24.03 -4.35
C THR A 287 -16.32 24.95 -5.55
#